data_AF-A0A8H6S8I1-F1
#
_entry.id   AF-A0A8H6S8I1-F1
#
_cell.length_a   1.000
_cell.length_b   1.000
_cell.length_c   1.000
_cell.angle_alpha   90.00
_cell.angle_beta   90.00
_cell.angle_gamma   90.00
#
_symmetry.space_group_name_H-M   'P 1'
#
loop_
_entity.id
_entity.type
_entity.pdbx_description
1 polymer ?
#
loop_
_entity_poly.entity_id
_entity_poly.type
_entity_poly.pdbx_seq_one_letter_code
_entity_poly.pdbx_strand_id
1 'polypeptide(L)'
;MTSLVRSIWGEPEERKLLFKIDFFVLSFVCLQYFSNYLDRANLTNAYVSGMKEALGMTGHDFNNVNSMFTVGYTIAQIPQNLLLQVIPARILFPVNTLIWGCLTMVTAAATHVRHLYVIRFFQGMAEASTFVGAHYIMGSWYKDSELGTRGAIFSSSAQIATIFSGVLQGFIQVPLAVFIVSWLQRPSTKNLDQLHGIAGFRWLFIICGLITVPIAIYGFIFFPDTPETTTAKYFTEEVGLAFILFCVP
;
A
#
# COMPACT_ATOMS: atom_id res chain seq x y z
N MET A 1 -25.06 -14.51 19.48
CA MET A 1 -23.68 -14.05 19.77
C MET A 1 -22.63 -15.10 19.37
N THR A 2 -22.90 -16.38 19.57
CA THR A 2 -22.01 -17.51 19.20
C THR A 2 -21.74 -17.63 17.70
N SER A 3 -22.69 -17.34 16.80
CA SER A 3 -22.44 -17.41 15.34
C SER A 3 -21.50 -16.32 14.82
N LEU A 4 -21.60 -15.09 15.34
CA LEU A 4 -20.70 -13.99 14.99
C LEU A 4 -19.29 -14.25 15.50
N VAL A 5 -19.14 -14.74 16.74
CA VAL A 5 -17.82 -15.09 17.28
C VAL A 5 -17.16 -16.19 16.46
N ARG A 6 -17.94 -17.19 16.02
CA ARG A 6 -17.46 -18.30 15.17
C ARG A 6 -17.10 -17.83 13.75
N SER A 7 -17.84 -16.89 13.18
CA SER A 7 -17.52 -16.26 11.89
C SER A 7 -16.29 -15.34 11.96
N ILE A 8 -16.06 -14.69 13.11
CA ILE A 8 -14.91 -13.77 13.29
C ILE A 8 -13.65 -14.51 13.75
N TRP A 9 -13.75 -15.53 14.60
CA TRP A 9 -12.59 -16.14 15.27
C TRP A 9 -12.38 -17.62 14.95
N GLY A 10 -13.22 -18.20 14.08
CA GLY A 10 -13.21 -19.63 13.76
C GLY A 10 -13.60 -20.51 14.94
N GLU A 11 -13.35 -21.82 14.79
CA GLU A 11 -13.43 -22.75 15.92
C GLU A 11 -12.34 -22.46 16.97
N PRO A 12 -12.56 -22.81 18.25
CA PRO A 12 -11.53 -22.65 19.29
C PRO A 12 -10.19 -23.30 18.95
N GLU A 13 -10.22 -24.40 18.18
CA GLU A 13 -9.04 -25.15 17.74
C GLU A 13 -8.29 -24.45 16.59
N GLU A 14 -8.99 -23.69 15.76
CA GLU A 14 -8.44 -22.98 14.59
C GLU A 14 -7.99 -21.55 14.90
N ARG A 15 -8.41 -21.01 16.04
CA ARG A 15 -8.17 -19.61 16.42
C ARG A 15 -6.70 -19.21 16.45
N LYS A 16 -5.81 -20.13 16.87
CA LYS A 16 -4.36 -19.87 16.89
C LYS A 16 -3.78 -19.76 15.48
N LEU A 17 -4.25 -20.59 14.57
CA LEU A 17 -3.87 -20.55 13.16
C LEU A 17 -4.40 -19.28 12.49
N LEU A 18 -5.68 -18.97 12.67
CA LEU A 18 -6.28 -17.75 12.14
C LEU A 18 -5.55 -16.49 12.61
N PHE A 19 -5.17 -16.42 13.89
CA PHE A 19 -4.41 -15.28 14.40
C PHE A 19 -3.04 -15.14 13.73
N LYS A 20 -2.37 -16.25 13.41
CA LYS A 20 -1.10 -16.21 12.66
C LYS A 20 -1.31 -15.78 11.22
N ILE A 21 -2.33 -16.31 10.53
CA ILE A 21 -2.67 -15.90 9.17
C ILE A 21 -3.02 -14.40 9.15
N ASP A 22 -3.83 -13.93 10.09
CA ASP A 22 -4.17 -12.51 10.23
C ASP A 22 -2.91 -11.66 10.48
N PHE A 23 -1.98 -12.15 11.30
CA PHE A 23 -0.75 -11.43 11.59
C PHE A 23 0.23 -11.37 10.42
N PHE A 24 0.32 -12.40 9.57
CA PHE A 24 1.31 -12.43 8.47
C PHE A 24 0.73 -12.03 7.11
N VAL A 25 -0.48 -12.48 6.80
CA VAL A 25 -1.15 -12.23 5.51
C VAL A 25 -1.96 -10.94 5.58
N LEU A 26 -2.94 -10.88 6.49
CA LEU A 26 -3.89 -9.76 6.55
C LEU A 26 -3.20 -8.44 6.89
N SER A 27 -2.26 -8.45 7.84
CA SER A 27 -1.52 -7.24 8.21
C SER A 27 -0.72 -6.67 7.03
N PHE A 28 -0.04 -7.51 6.26
CA PHE A 28 0.76 -7.08 5.11
C PHE A 28 -0.13 -6.51 4.01
N VAL A 29 -1.19 -7.22 3.61
CA VAL A 29 -2.09 -6.73 2.56
C VAL A 29 -2.81 -5.45 2.98
N CYS A 30 -3.18 -5.32 4.26
CA CYS A 30 -3.74 -4.08 4.80
C CYS A 30 -2.72 -2.94 4.78
N LEU A 31 -1.47 -3.17 5.16
CA LEU A 31 -0.41 -2.15 5.12
C LEU A 31 -0.09 -1.71 3.68
N GLN A 32 -0.02 -2.67 2.76
CA GLN A 32 0.19 -2.40 1.35
C GLN A 32 -0.98 -1.57 0.77
N TYR A 33 -2.22 -1.95 1.07
CA TYR A 33 -3.41 -1.23 0.59
C TYR A 33 -3.57 0.14 1.27
N PHE A 34 -3.21 0.24 2.55
CA PHE A 34 -3.10 1.51 3.26
C PHE A 34 -2.12 2.44 2.54
N SER A 35 -0.90 1.98 2.27
CA SER A 35 0.08 2.80 1.53
C SER A 35 -0.47 3.19 0.15
N ASN A 36 -1.27 2.33 -0.48
CA ASN A 36 -1.76 2.52 -1.85
C ASN A 36 -2.70 3.72 -1.94
N TYR A 37 -3.66 3.73 -1.03
CA TYR A 37 -4.58 4.86 -0.89
C TYR A 37 -3.90 6.10 -0.34
N LEU A 38 -2.87 5.93 0.49
CA LEU A 38 -2.08 7.05 1.00
C LEU A 38 -1.42 7.83 -0.15
N ASP A 39 -0.82 7.15 -1.14
CA ASP A 39 -0.21 7.82 -2.30
C ASP A 39 -1.23 8.57 -3.16
N ARG A 40 -2.38 7.95 -3.42
CA ARG A 40 -3.46 8.56 -4.21
C ARG A 40 -4.05 9.79 -3.52
N ALA A 41 -4.29 9.70 -2.21
CA ALA A 41 -4.74 10.82 -1.42
C ALA A 41 -3.67 11.93 -1.35
N ASN A 42 -2.39 11.55 -1.22
CA ASN A 42 -1.27 12.48 -1.20
C ASN A 42 -1.15 13.27 -2.51
N LEU A 43 -1.48 12.70 -3.68
CA LEU A 43 -1.51 13.46 -4.93
C LEU A 43 -2.52 14.61 -4.90
N THR A 44 -3.74 14.32 -4.45
CA THR A 44 -4.81 15.32 -4.33
C THR A 44 -4.44 16.41 -3.32
N ASN A 45 -3.86 16.00 -2.19
CA ASN A 45 -3.38 16.92 -1.16
C ASN A 45 -2.21 17.78 -1.64
N ALA A 46 -1.25 17.19 -2.34
CA ALA A 46 -0.14 17.90 -2.98
C ALA A 46 -0.66 18.94 -3.98
N TYR A 47 -1.63 18.57 -4.81
CA TYR A 47 -2.24 19.47 -5.81
C TYR A 47 -2.79 20.76 -5.18
N VAL A 48 -3.50 20.66 -4.06
CA VAL A 48 -4.07 21.82 -3.35
C VAL A 48 -3.05 22.55 -2.46
N SER A 49 -1.87 21.98 -2.21
CA SER A 49 -0.81 22.54 -1.37
C SER A 49 0.38 23.10 -2.16
N GLY A 50 0.14 23.64 -3.36
CA GLY A 50 1.14 24.37 -4.12
C GLY A 50 1.82 23.59 -5.25
N MET A 51 1.47 22.31 -5.46
CA MET A 51 2.01 21.54 -6.59
C MET A 51 1.49 22.07 -7.94
N LYS A 52 0.26 22.60 -7.97
CA LYS A 52 -0.32 23.21 -9.17
C LYS A 52 0.52 24.40 -9.64
N GLU A 53 0.83 25.32 -8.74
CA GLU A 53 1.60 26.53 -9.02
C GLU A 53 3.07 26.19 -9.32
N ALA A 54 3.67 25.27 -8.55
CA ALA A 54 5.07 24.90 -8.70
C ALA A 54 5.38 24.19 -10.04
N LEU A 55 4.42 23.47 -10.60
CA LEU A 55 4.56 22.75 -11.88
C LEU A 55 3.87 23.45 -13.06
N GLY A 56 3.21 24.59 -12.82
CA GLY A 56 2.45 25.32 -13.83
C GLY A 56 1.28 24.52 -14.40
N MET A 57 0.59 23.72 -13.57
CA MET A 57 -0.54 22.90 -14.01
C MET A 57 -1.74 23.77 -14.39
N THR A 58 -2.34 23.52 -15.55
CA THR A 58 -3.48 24.28 -16.09
C THR A 58 -4.61 23.36 -16.53
N GLY A 59 -5.84 23.90 -16.54
CA GLY A 59 -7.02 23.24 -17.11
C GLY A 59 -7.23 21.79 -16.62
N HIS A 60 -7.02 20.83 -17.52
CA HIS A 60 -7.26 19.39 -17.31
C HIS A 60 -6.02 18.60 -16.86
N ASP A 61 -4.90 19.26 -16.58
CA ASP A 61 -3.63 18.57 -16.29
C ASP A 61 -3.74 17.60 -15.10
N PHE A 62 -4.40 18.00 -14.01
CA PHE A 62 -4.62 17.13 -12.85
C PHE A 62 -5.45 15.89 -13.18
N ASN A 63 -6.50 16.07 -13.99
CA ASN A 63 -7.33 14.94 -14.43
C ASN A 63 -6.51 14.01 -15.33
N ASN A 64 -5.70 14.56 -16.24
CA ASN A 64 -4.81 13.78 -17.10
C ASN A 64 -3.79 12.98 -16.29
N VAL A 65 -3.21 13.53 -15.21
CA VAL A 65 -2.31 12.80 -14.30
C VAL A 65 -3.02 11.57 -13.71
N ASN A 66 -4.24 11.74 -13.22
CA ASN A 66 -5.04 10.62 -12.70
C ASN A 66 -5.43 9.63 -13.79
N SER A 67 -5.78 10.10 -14.99
CA SER A 67 -6.09 9.23 -16.12
C SER A 67 -4.89 8.39 -16.55
N MET A 68 -3.67 8.94 -16.57
CA MET A 68 -2.46 8.17 -16.89
C MET A 68 -2.20 7.05 -15.88
N PHE A 69 -2.44 7.32 -14.59
CA PHE A 69 -2.42 6.29 -13.56
C PHE A 69 -3.41 5.17 -13.86
N THR A 70 -4.67 5.52 -14.13
CA THR A 70 -5.73 4.54 -14.43
C THR A 70 -5.41 3.73 -15.69
N VAL A 71 -4.90 4.36 -16.75
CA VAL A 71 -4.51 3.68 -17.98
C VAL A 71 -3.40 2.66 -17.72
N GLY A 72 -2.34 3.05 -16.98
CA GLY A 72 -1.27 2.13 -16.58
C GLY A 72 -1.81 0.97 -15.74
N TYR A 73 -2.68 1.27 -14.79
CA TYR A 73 -3.33 0.28 -13.93
C TYR A 73 -4.16 -0.72 -14.73
N THR A 74 -5.01 -0.26 -15.65
CA THR A 74 -5.87 -1.12 -16.48
C THR A 74 -5.05 -2.01 -17.40
N ILE A 75 -4.02 -1.46 -18.07
CA ILE A 75 -3.16 -2.24 -18.98
C ILE A 75 -2.40 -3.30 -18.21
N ALA A 76 -1.84 -2.95 -17.05
CA ALA A 76 -1.05 -3.89 -16.25
C ALA A 76 -1.89 -4.89 -15.46
N GLN A 77 -3.20 -4.68 -15.33
CA GLN A 77 -4.07 -5.56 -14.57
C GLN A 77 -4.03 -6.99 -15.11
N ILE A 78 -4.15 -7.18 -16.43
CA ILE A 78 -4.09 -8.52 -17.04
C ILE A 78 -2.69 -9.16 -16.86
N PRO A 79 -1.57 -8.55 -17.32
CA PRO A 79 -0.27 -9.18 -17.25
C PRO A 79 0.20 -9.39 -15.81
N GLN A 80 -0.05 -8.47 -14.87
CA GLN A 80 0.37 -8.70 -13.49
C GLN A 80 -0.45 -9.79 -12.80
N ASN A 81 -1.72 -9.97 -13.14
CA ASN A 81 -2.50 -11.10 -12.62
C ASN A 81 -2.06 -12.45 -13.21
N LEU A 82 -1.61 -12.46 -14.48
CA LEU A 82 -0.98 -13.66 -15.04
C LEU A 82 0.38 -13.95 -14.39
N LEU A 83 1.15 -12.90 -14.06
CA LEU A 83 2.42 -13.05 -13.35
C LEU A 83 2.24 -13.68 -11.96
N LEU A 84 1.10 -13.47 -11.28
CA LEU A 84 0.80 -14.13 -10.01
C LEU A 84 0.68 -15.66 -10.12
N GLN A 85 0.42 -16.20 -11.31
CA GLN A 85 0.37 -17.65 -11.52
C GLN A 85 1.76 -18.28 -11.72
N VAL A 86 2.75 -17.47 -12.08
CA VAL A 86 4.11 -17.93 -12.42
C VAL A 86 5.12 -17.53 -11.35
N ILE A 87 4.99 -16.33 -10.80
CA ILE A 87 5.87 -15.77 -9.79
C ILE A 87 5.20 -15.90 -8.42
N PRO A 88 5.90 -16.41 -7.40
CA PRO A 88 5.37 -16.50 -6.05
C PRO A 88 4.94 -15.12 -5.53
N ALA A 89 3.76 -15.06 -4.90
CA ALA A 89 3.21 -13.83 -4.35
C ALA A 89 4.14 -13.20 -3.30
N ARG A 90 4.92 -14.03 -2.58
CA ARG A 90 5.96 -13.59 -1.65
C ARG A 90 7.00 -12.67 -2.27
N ILE A 91 7.29 -12.83 -3.56
CA ILE A 91 8.28 -12.00 -4.26
C ILE A 91 7.59 -10.88 -5.02
N LEU A 92 6.49 -11.18 -5.72
CA LEU A 92 5.86 -10.22 -6.62
C LEU A 92 5.29 -9.00 -5.86
N PHE A 93 4.60 -9.21 -4.73
CA PHE A 93 3.98 -8.10 -3.99
C PHE A 93 5.02 -7.16 -3.37
N PRO A 94 6.06 -7.65 -2.65
CA PRO A 94 7.06 -6.76 -2.09
C PRO A 94 7.90 -6.05 -3.16
N VAL A 95 8.23 -6.72 -4.28
CA VAL A 95 8.93 -6.08 -5.40
C VAL A 95 8.08 -4.97 -6.01
N ASN A 96 6.81 -5.22 -6.30
CA ASN A 96 5.91 -4.19 -6.82
C ASN A 96 5.74 -3.03 -5.83
N THR A 97 5.62 -3.33 -4.53
CA THR A 97 5.53 -2.33 -3.46
C THR A 97 6.79 -1.46 -3.41
N LEU A 98 7.97 -2.06 -3.58
CA LEU A 98 9.24 -1.34 -3.60
C LEU A 98 9.38 -0.46 -4.85
N ILE A 99 9.07 -1.00 -6.04
CA ILE A 99 9.10 -0.26 -7.31
C ILE A 99 8.18 0.96 -7.23
N TRP A 100 6.96 0.76 -6.74
CA TRP A 100 6.01 1.84 -6.55
C TRP A 100 6.51 2.85 -5.50
N GLY A 101 6.98 2.43 -4.33
CA GLY A 101 7.55 3.34 -3.33
C GLY A 101 8.71 4.19 -3.88
N CYS A 102 9.57 3.60 -4.73
CA CYS A 102 10.61 4.33 -5.45
C CYS A 102 10.04 5.35 -6.43
N LEU A 103 9.04 4.99 -7.24
CA LEU A 103 8.37 5.91 -8.17
C LEU A 103 7.68 7.07 -7.44
N THR A 104 7.08 6.80 -6.27
CA THR A 104 6.52 7.83 -5.39
C THR A 104 7.61 8.81 -4.95
N MET A 105 8.79 8.35 -4.53
CA MET A 105 9.90 9.25 -4.20
C MET A 105 10.41 10.04 -5.42
N VAL A 106 10.48 9.42 -6.59
CA VAL A 106 10.86 10.10 -7.85
C VAL A 106 9.87 11.20 -8.22
N THR A 107 8.59 11.09 -7.83
CA THR A 107 7.58 12.14 -8.00
C THR A 107 7.98 13.46 -7.32
N ALA A 108 8.70 13.40 -6.20
CA ALA A 108 9.21 14.59 -5.50
C ALA A 108 10.24 15.38 -6.33
N ALA A 109 10.94 14.72 -7.25
CA ALA A 109 11.92 15.35 -8.15
C ALA A 109 11.27 15.95 -9.42
N ALA A 110 9.95 15.83 -9.59
CA ALA A 110 9.27 16.35 -10.77
C ALA A 110 9.35 17.89 -10.84
N THR A 111 9.71 18.39 -12.02
CA THR A 111 9.76 19.82 -12.37
C THR A 111 8.72 20.21 -13.41
N HIS A 112 8.20 19.24 -14.15
CA HIS A 112 7.19 19.44 -15.19
C HIS A 112 6.05 18.44 -15.06
N VAL A 113 4.84 18.84 -15.45
CA VAL A 113 3.63 17.99 -15.46
C VAL A 113 3.84 16.71 -16.28
N ARG A 114 4.61 16.78 -17.37
CA ARG A 114 4.92 15.61 -18.21
C ARG A 114 5.66 14.51 -17.46
N HIS A 115 6.52 14.87 -16.49
CA HIS A 115 7.19 13.87 -15.66
C HIS A 115 6.18 13.10 -14.81
N LEU A 116 5.16 13.79 -14.29
CA LEU A 116 4.09 13.15 -13.52
C LEU A 116 3.28 12.16 -14.37
N TYR A 117 2.99 12.48 -15.63
CA TYR A 117 2.28 11.56 -16.51
C TYR A 117 3.03 10.24 -16.65
N VAL A 118 4.33 10.30 -16.92
CA VAL A 118 5.17 9.12 -17.08
C VAL A 118 5.30 8.36 -15.77
N ILE A 119 5.65 9.04 -14.68
CA ILE A 119 5.81 8.41 -13.36
C ILE A 119 4.52 7.72 -12.94
N ARG A 120 3.36 8.39 -13.08
CA ARG A 120 2.06 7.84 -12.70
C ARG A 120 1.62 6.67 -13.55
N PHE A 121 1.97 6.66 -14.83
CA PHE A 121 1.74 5.49 -15.69
C PHE A 121 2.48 4.26 -15.16
N PHE A 122 3.79 4.37 -14.91
CA PHE A 122 4.58 3.27 -14.35
C PHE A 122 4.15 2.89 -12.93
N GLN A 123 3.69 3.87 -12.16
CA GLN A 123 3.17 3.64 -10.82
C GLN A 123 1.88 2.81 -10.86
N GLY A 124 0.94 3.20 -11.72
CA GLY A 124 -0.28 2.44 -11.97
C GLY A 124 0.01 1.02 -12.43
N MET A 125 1.03 0.85 -13.29
CA MET A 125 1.46 -0.48 -13.71
C MET A 125 1.99 -1.33 -12.55
N ALA A 126 2.78 -0.76 -11.63
CA ALA A 126 3.31 -1.49 -10.48
C ALA A 126 2.20 -1.86 -9.47
N GLU A 127 1.18 -0.99 -9.32
CA GLU A 127 0.10 -1.17 -8.34
C GLU A 127 -1.01 -2.14 -8.78
N ALA A 128 -1.09 -2.53 -10.06
CA ALA A 128 -2.27 -3.18 -10.65
C ALA A 128 -2.65 -4.54 -10.03
N SER A 129 -1.68 -5.31 -9.53
CA SER A 129 -1.91 -6.61 -8.89
C SER A 129 -2.33 -6.52 -7.43
N THR A 130 -2.21 -5.34 -6.81
CA THR A 130 -2.37 -5.21 -5.36
C THR A 130 -3.76 -5.65 -4.90
N PHE A 131 -4.82 -5.19 -5.57
CA PHE A 131 -6.18 -5.49 -5.15
C PHE A 131 -6.57 -6.94 -5.46
N VAL A 132 -6.44 -7.36 -6.72
CA VAL A 132 -6.86 -8.70 -7.17
C VAL A 132 -5.97 -9.78 -6.56
N GLY A 133 -4.66 -9.54 -6.52
CA GLY A 133 -3.72 -10.43 -5.87
C GLY A 133 -3.99 -10.57 -4.37
N ALA A 134 -4.23 -9.47 -3.65
CA ALA A 134 -4.50 -9.57 -2.21
C ALA A 134 -5.74 -10.44 -1.96
N HIS A 135 -6.79 -10.29 -2.76
CA HIS A 135 -7.99 -11.13 -2.67
C HIS A 135 -7.73 -12.58 -3.07
N TYR A 136 -6.85 -12.83 -4.04
CA TYR A 136 -6.43 -14.19 -4.39
C TYR A 136 -5.71 -14.88 -3.23
N ILE A 137 -4.75 -14.21 -2.59
CA ILE A 137 -4.04 -14.76 -1.43
C ILE A 137 -4.96 -14.91 -0.23
N MET A 138 -5.80 -13.92 0.07
CA MET A 138 -6.80 -14.06 1.13
C MET A 138 -7.74 -15.24 0.84
N GLY A 139 -8.23 -15.38 -0.39
CA GLY A 139 -9.08 -16.49 -0.80
C GLY A 139 -8.41 -17.86 -0.69
N SER A 140 -7.08 -17.90 -0.76
CA SER A 140 -6.31 -19.13 -0.58
C SER A 140 -6.15 -19.52 0.90
N TRP A 141 -6.14 -18.54 1.81
CA TRP A 141 -5.84 -18.75 3.24
C TRP A 141 -7.07 -18.77 4.17
N TYR A 142 -8.21 -18.20 3.77
CA TYR A 142 -9.40 -18.03 4.61
C TYR A 142 -10.63 -18.81 4.10
N LYS A 143 -11.55 -19.15 5.01
CA LYS A 143 -12.87 -19.73 4.65
C LYS A 143 -13.78 -18.68 4.01
N ASP A 144 -14.72 -19.13 3.19
CA ASP A 144 -15.82 -18.29 2.67
C ASP A 144 -16.58 -17.55 3.78
N SER A 145 -16.79 -18.19 4.94
CA SER A 145 -17.46 -17.59 6.10
C SER A 145 -16.66 -16.48 6.79
N GLU A 146 -15.35 -16.43 6.55
CA GLU A 146 -14.41 -15.51 7.20
C GLU A 146 -14.01 -14.38 6.24
N LEU A 147 -13.88 -14.70 4.95
CA LEU A 147 -13.46 -13.79 3.88
C LEU A 147 -14.24 -12.49 3.85
N GLY A 148 -15.56 -12.51 4.07
CA GLY A 148 -16.38 -11.30 4.10
C GLY A 148 -15.92 -10.30 5.17
N THR A 149 -15.60 -10.77 6.38
CA THR A 149 -15.13 -9.91 7.47
C THR A 149 -13.71 -9.40 7.21
N ARG A 150 -12.81 -10.26 6.71
CA ARG A 150 -11.41 -9.87 6.42
C ARG A 150 -11.34 -8.91 5.24
N GLY A 151 -12.16 -9.11 4.22
CA GLY A 151 -12.33 -8.20 3.09
C GLY A 151 -12.85 -6.82 3.53
N ALA A 152 -13.73 -6.77 4.54
CA ALA A 152 -14.15 -5.50 5.13
C ALA A 152 -13.02 -4.80 5.88
N ILE A 153 -12.18 -5.53 6.63
CA ILE A 153 -10.98 -4.97 7.30
C ILE A 153 -10.00 -4.44 6.25
N PHE A 154 -9.72 -5.22 5.21
CA PHE A 154 -8.88 -4.82 4.08
C PHE A 154 -9.40 -3.52 3.45
N SER A 155 -10.69 -3.46 3.12
CA SER A 155 -11.31 -2.26 2.54
C SER A 155 -11.29 -1.06 3.49
N SER A 156 -11.40 -1.28 4.80
CA SER A 156 -11.35 -0.21 5.80
C SER A 156 -9.96 0.45 5.87
N SER A 157 -8.89 -0.30 5.59
CA SER A 157 -7.53 0.24 5.60
C SER A 157 -7.33 1.40 4.60
N ALA A 158 -8.01 1.37 3.45
CA ALA A 158 -7.99 2.45 2.47
C ALA A 158 -8.62 3.76 2.99
N GLN A 159 -9.70 3.65 3.75
CA GLN A 159 -10.37 4.81 4.35
C GLN A 159 -9.48 5.43 5.44
N ILE A 160 -8.84 4.60 6.26
CA ILE A 160 -7.88 5.03 7.28
C ILE A 160 -6.69 5.74 6.63
N ALA A 161 -6.17 5.22 5.51
CA ALA A 161 -5.10 5.85 4.75
C ALA A 161 -5.47 7.25 4.23
N THR A 162 -6.69 7.41 3.74
CA THR A 162 -7.18 8.70 3.22
C THR A 162 -7.25 9.73 4.35
N ILE A 163 -7.72 9.34 5.53
CA ILE A 163 -7.72 10.20 6.73
C ILE A 163 -6.27 10.55 7.13
N PHE A 164 -5.38 9.55 7.16
CA PHE A 164 -3.99 9.73 7.52
C PHE A 164 -3.24 10.67 6.56
N SER A 165 -3.58 10.64 5.26
CA SER A 165 -3.04 11.57 4.26
C SER A 165 -3.31 13.04 4.61
N GLY A 166 -4.55 13.36 4.98
CA GLY A 166 -4.92 14.72 5.40
C GLY A 166 -4.21 15.14 6.69
N VAL A 167 -4.04 14.20 7.62
CA VAL A 167 -3.27 14.42 8.85
C VAL A 167 -1.79 14.67 8.55
N LEU A 168 -1.16 13.88 7.66
CA LEU A 168 0.22 14.08 7.22
C LEU A 168 0.43 15.43 6.56
N GLN A 169 -0.48 15.84 5.68
CA GLN A 169 -0.46 17.17 5.05
C GLN A 169 -0.54 18.28 6.10
N GLY A 170 -1.45 18.15 7.07
CA GLY A 170 -1.55 19.06 8.21
C GLY A 170 -0.27 19.08 9.05
N PHE A 171 0.35 17.94 9.33
CA PHE A 171 1.63 17.87 10.04
C PHE A 171 2.77 18.56 9.29
N ILE A 172 2.83 18.41 7.96
CA ILE A 172 3.81 19.13 7.12
C ILE A 172 3.56 20.64 7.17
N GLN A 173 2.31 21.10 7.33
CA GLN A 173 2.00 22.53 7.51
C GLN A 173 2.27 23.04 8.93
N VAL A 174 2.34 22.16 9.93
CA VAL A 174 2.57 22.49 11.36
C VAL A 174 4.06 22.39 11.70
N PRO A 175 4.62 23.32 12.51
CA PRO A 175 6.05 23.33 12.88
C PRO A 175 6.55 22.11 13.70
N LEU A 176 5.70 21.13 14.02
CA LEU A 176 6.11 19.92 14.75
C LEU A 176 6.72 18.83 13.84
N ALA A 177 6.25 18.69 12.58
CA ALA A 177 6.96 17.87 11.60
C ALA A 177 8.27 18.54 11.17
N VAL A 178 8.28 19.88 11.16
CA VAL A 178 9.52 20.67 11.09
C VAL A 178 10.43 20.29 12.25
N PHE A 179 9.93 20.07 13.47
CA PHE A 179 10.78 19.60 14.57
C PHE A 179 11.38 18.22 14.33
N ILE A 180 10.64 17.21 13.86
CA ILE A 180 11.21 15.85 13.63
C ILE A 180 12.23 15.87 12.48
N VAL A 181 11.94 16.59 11.38
CA VAL A 181 12.89 16.76 10.26
C VAL A 181 14.06 17.67 10.65
N SER A 182 13.83 18.68 11.48
CA SER A 182 14.86 19.59 12.01
C SER A 182 15.65 18.99 13.18
N TRP A 183 15.17 17.93 13.84
CA TRP A 183 15.95 17.17 14.82
C TRP A 183 17.09 16.40 14.13
N LEU A 184 17.00 16.14 12.83
CA LEU A 184 18.11 15.63 12.01
C LEU A 184 19.01 16.74 11.46
N GLN A 185 18.53 17.98 11.35
CA GLN A 185 19.29 19.15 10.89
C GLN A 185 18.79 20.46 11.56
N ARG A 186 19.67 21.02 12.42
CA ARG A 186 19.74 22.35 13.06
C ARG A 186 18.52 23.31 12.92
N PRO A 187 18.08 23.99 14.00
CA PRO A 187 16.78 24.64 14.05
C PRO A 187 16.70 25.84 13.11
N SER A 188 15.68 25.87 12.26
CA SER A 188 15.14 27.13 11.75
C SER A 188 13.62 27.05 11.67
N THR A 189 13.02 27.93 12.45
CA THR A 189 11.60 28.16 12.67
C THR A 189 11.03 29.01 11.54
N LYS A 190 10.79 28.46 10.36
CA LYS A 190 9.94 29.08 9.32
C LYS A 190 9.23 28.01 8.48
N ASN A 191 8.06 28.38 7.92
CA ASN A 191 7.27 27.56 6.99
C ASN A 191 8.17 26.86 5.96
N LEU A 192 7.90 25.58 5.69
CA LEU A 192 8.74 24.67 4.90
C LEU A 192 9.09 25.17 3.48
N ASP A 193 8.38 26.17 2.95
CA ASP A 193 8.72 26.79 1.67
C ASP A 193 10.11 27.47 1.65
N GLN A 194 10.64 27.89 2.80
CA GLN A 194 11.90 28.62 2.88
C GLN A 194 13.07 27.86 3.53
N LEU A 195 12.86 26.68 4.12
CA LEU A 195 13.94 26.02 4.87
C LEU A 195 14.99 25.34 3.96
N HIS A 196 14.61 24.89 2.76
CA HIS A 196 15.52 24.28 1.78
C HIS A 196 15.27 24.72 0.31
N GLY A 197 14.33 25.63 0.05
CA GLY A 197 13.90 25.96 -1.32
C GLY A 197 13.16 24.81 -2.04
N ILE A 198 12.66 23.83 -1.28
CA ILE A 198 11.93 22.66 -1.77
C ILE A 198 10.47 22.80 -1.35
N ALA A 199 9.55 22.85 -2.31
CA ALA A 199 8.12 22.99 -2.07
C ALA A 199 7.56 21.87 -1.18
N GLY A 200 6.64 22.20 -0.25
CA GLY A 200 6.11 21.27 0.75
C GLY A 200 5.51 19.97 0.20
N PHE A 201 4.94 19.99 -1.02
CA PHE A 201 4.41 18.79 -1.67
C PHE A 201 5.48 17.74 -1.99
N ARG A 202 6.75 18.16 -2.20
CA ARG A 202 7.84 17.23 -2.48
C ARG A 202 8.19 16.40 -1.25
N TRP A 203 8.15 17.01 -0.06
CA TRP A 203 8.33 16.30 1.21
C TRP A 203 7.22 15.28 1.46
N LEU A 204 5.98 15.59 1.08
CA LEU A 204 4.86 14.66 1.20
C LEU A 204 5.14 13.36 0.42
N PHE A 205 5.64 13.45 -0.80
CA PHE A 205 5.99 12.28 -1.61
C PHE A 205 7.21 11.53 -1.08
N ILE A 206 8.23 12.22 -0.56
CA ILE A 206 9.40 11.57 0.06
C ILE A 206 8.99 10.78 1.30
N ILE A 207 8.21 11.38 2.20
CA ILE A 207 7.74 10.73 3.43
C ILE A 207 6.83 9.55 3.08
N CYS A 208 5.94 9.71 2.11
CA CYS A 208 5.07 8.63 1.65
C CYS A 208 5.87 7.43 1.16
N GLY A 209 6.82 7.64 0.24
CA GLY A 209 7.66 6.56 -0.27
C GLY A 209 8.55 5.94 0.81
N LEU A 210 9.03 6.73 1.77
CA LEU A 210 9.79 6.23 2.91
C LEU A 210 8.95 5.33 3.84
N ILE A 211 7.65 5.58 3.99
CA ILE A 211 6.73 4.70 4.72
C ILE A 211 6.50 3.39 3.96
N THR A 212 6.47 3.43 2.62
CA THR A 212 6.26 2.26 1.76
C THR A 212 7.45 1.28 1.79
N VAL A 213 8.69 1.77 1.96
CA VAL A 213 9.89 0.91 1.95
C VAL A 213 9.91 -0.12 3.10
N PRO A 214 9.70 0.24 4.38
CA PRO A 214 9.57 -0.72 5.47
C PRO A 214 8.43 -1.72 5.26
N ILE A 215 7.32 -1.31 4.64
CA ILE A 215 6.20 -2.21 4.31
C ILE A 215 6.65 -3.25 3.27
N ALA A 216 7.40 -2.83 2.25
CA ALA A 216 7.99 -3.76 1.28
C ALA A 216 8.97 -4.75 1.96
N ILE A 217 9.86 -4.25 2.84
CA ILE A 217 10.80 -5.10 3.58
C ILE A 217 10.06 -6.09 4.48
N TYR A 218 9.02 -5.64 5.19
CA TYR A 218 8.13 -6.49 5.98
C TYR A 218 7.53 -7.59 5.11
N GLY A 219 7.06 -7.26 3.90
CA GLY A 219 6.58 -8.23 2.92
C GLY A 219 7.62 -9.29 2.55
N PHE A 220 8.85 -8.90 2.21
CA PHE A 220 9.90 -9.86 1.83
C PHE A 220 10.24 -10.87 2.94
N ILE A 221 10.18 -10.43 4.19
CA ILE A 221 10.55 -11.26 5.36
C ILE A 221 9.38 -12.14 5.80
N PHE A 222 8.17 -11.58 5.86
CA PHE A 222 7.05 -12.17 6.60
C PHE A 222 5.90 -12.67 5.72
N PHE A 223 5.76 -12.19 4.48
CA PHE A 223 4.62 -12.56 3.63
C PHE A 223 4.80 -13.99 3.11
N PRO A 224 3.85 -14.91 3.40
CA PRO A 224 3.92 -16.28 2.90
C PRO A 224 3.40 -16.37 1.46
N ASP A 225 3.73 -17.48 0.79
CA ASP A 225 3.12 -17.83 -0.50
C ASP A 225 1.72 -18.44 -0.31
N THR A 226 1.12 -19.02 -1.34
CA THR A 226 -0.14 -19.77 -1.20
C THR A 226 0.09 -21.04 -0.36
N PRO A 227 -0.94 -21.60 0.28
CA PRO A 227 -0.80 -22.80 1.13
C PRO A 227 -0.18 -24.00 0.40
N GLU A 228 -0.43 -24.15 -0.91
CA GLU A 228 0.10 -25.22 -1.76
C GLU A 228 1.62 -25.14 -1.97
N THR A 229 2.19 -23.94 -1.97
CA THR A 229 3.62 -23.72 -2.28
C THR A 229 4.40 -23.12 -1.11
N THR A 230 3.78 -23.00 0.06
CA THR A 230 4.38 -22.33 1.21
C THR A 230 5.54 -23.13 1.80
N THR A 231 6.74 -22.57 1.71
CA THR A 231 7.96 -23.08 2.38
C THR A 231 8.21 -22.42 3.74
N ALA A 232 7.25 -21.65 4.27
CA ALA A 232 7.42 -20.89 5.50
C ALA A 232 7.44 -21.81 6.72
N LYS A 233 8.56 -21.80 7.46
CA LYS A 233 8.79 -22.64 8.66
C LYS A 233 7.78 -22.42 9.79
N TYR A 234 7.06 -21.30 9.79
CA TYR A 234 6.10 -20.95 10.85
C TYR A 234 4.75 -21.69 10.73
N PHE A 235 4.54 -22.36 9.60
CA PHE A 235 3.28 -22.94 9.20
C PHE A 235 3.33 -24.48 9.08
N THR A 236 4.49 -25.13 9.25
CA THR A 236 4.71 -26.55 8.90
C THR A 236 3.87 -27.59 9.67
N GLU A 237 3.45 -27.34 10.91
CA GLU A 237 2.52 -28.25 11.63
C GLU A 237 1.04 -27.88 11.42
N GLU A 238 0.76 -26.60 11.13
CA GLU A 238 -0.62 -26.07 11.05
C GLU A 238 -1.17 -26.09 9.61
N VAL A 239 -0.31 -26.06 8.59
CA VAL A 239 -0.68 -26.18 7.17
C VAL A 239 -1.16 -27.57 6.82
N GLY A 240 -0.69 -28.62 7.51
CA GLY A 240 -1.26 -29.97 7.35
C GLY A 240 -2.74 -30.02 7.72
N LEU A 241 -3.11 -29.38 8.84
CA LEU A 241 -4.52 -29.20 9.24
C LEU A 241 -5.28 -28.30 8.28
N ALA A 242 -4.65 -27.22 7.82
CA ALA A 242 -5.26 -26.32 6.84
C ALA A 242 -5.55 -27.05 5.51
N PHE A 243 -4.60 -27.77 4.94
CA PHE A 243 -4.78 -28.49 3.68
C PHE A 243 -5.89 -29.57 3.78
N ILE A 244 -5.94 -30.28 4.92
CA ILE A 244 -6.96 -31.31 5.20
C ILE A 244 -8.35 -30.70 5.45
N LEU A 245 -8.46 -29.51 6.05
CA LEU A 245 -9.73 -28.83 6.31
C LEU A 245 -10.23 -27.95 5.15
N PHE A 246 -9.35 -27.48 4.25
CA PHE A 246 -9.65 -26.42 3.28
C PHE A 246 -9.55 -26.83 1.80
N CYS A 247 -8.81 -27.88 1.43
CA CYS A 247 -8.58 -28.25 0.02
C CYS A 247 -9.33 -29.51 -0.43
N VAL A 248 -10.01 -30.21 0.49
CA VAL A 248 -10.83 -31.39 0.18
C VAL A 248 -12.29 -31.06 0.52
N PRO A 249 -13.21 -30.98 -0.47
CA PRO A 249 -14.64 -31.04 -0.20
C PRO A 249 -15.07 -32.39 0.37
#